data_AF-A0A7C5C6R9-F1
#
_entry.id   AF-A0A7C5C6R9-F1
#
_cell.length_a   1.000
_cell.length_b   1.000
_cell.length_c   1.000
_cell.angle_alpha   90.00
_cell.angle_beta   90.00
_cell.angle_gamma   90.00
#
_symmetry.space_group_name_H-M   'P 1'
#
loop_
_entity.id
_entity.type
_entity.pdbx_description
1 polymer ?
#
loop_
_entity_poly.entity_id
_entity_poly.type
_entity_poly.pdbx_seq_one_letter_code
_entity_poly.pdbx_strand_id
1 'polypeptide(L)'
;MNRTIKFFSIAALSIMILASCSTSKKLTKQEVKAPAKKEVNYQMEPQRFTTLFNDKDLQNWQLTDPFESYQPGMAVEKAYNTILKDLPAKTVIVAVVDAGMDINHEDLKEVIWTNTDEIPNNGIDDDNNGYIDDVHGWNFLGSKDGKMATYEQLELTRIVKKYKDKWQDKDMKDIEPKDTVMFKMYKKAEKELAKRLEEVKPLEQRLAGLKMMAEPAFKVLREYLKTDKLTEEAVAAIDTDDEKVAGAKSMFLQGLTPDYIKRFTNYVDAQLKYNLNVDFNGRVQGDDPDDYNDRDYGNPNVIPPSEEELHATHVGGIIAAVRNNGKGGNGVADHVLLMPVRTVPDGDEYDKDVALAFRYAVDNGAKIINTSFGKYYSPHKEWVWDAIKYAADHDVLIVNGVGNEGKNMDNYGDDMSYPNDGDQPGVEFVDNFLNVGAVGPDYGADMVAPFS
;
A
#
# COMPACT_ATOMS: atom_id res chain seq x y z
N MET A 1 -8.12 30.14 -63.06
CA MET A 1 -7.13 30.56 -64.08
C MET A 1 -5.86 29.74 -63.84
N ASN A 2 -5.55 28.86 -64.80
CA ASN A 2 -4.42 27.92 -64.77
C ASN A 2 -3.05 28.60 -64.64
N ARG A 3 -2.11 27.95 -63.93
CA ARG A 3 -0.79 27.49 -64.43
C ARG A 3 0.03 26.85 -63.30
N THR A 4 0.10 25.52 -63.15
CA THR A 4 1.02 24.52 -63.77
C THR A 4 2.54 24.68 -63.61
N ILE A 5 3.12 23.83 -62.74
CA ILE A 5 4.19 22.80 -62.92
C ILE A 5 5.61 23.20 -63.41
N LYS A 6 6.63 22.73 -62.65
CA LYS A 6 7.79 21.85 -63.03
C LYS A 6 8.84 21.86 -61.89
N PHE A 7 9.06 20.81 -61.08
CA PHE A 7 9.86 19.58 -61.28
C PHE A 7 11.17 19.74 -62.07
N PHE A 8 12.34 19.53 -61.44
CA PHE A 8 13.24 18.39 -61.68
C PHE A 8 14.45 18.36 -60.72
N SER A 9 14.78 17.13 -60.33
CA SER A 9 15.86 16.67 -59.44
C SER A 9 17.16 16.36 -60.20
N ILE A 10 18.15 15.77 -59.48
CA ILE A 10 19.34 14.96 -59.92
C ILE A 10 20.66 15.78 -59.83
N ALA A 11 21.81 15.34 -59.29
CA ALA A 11 22.28 14.18 -58.50
C ALA A 11 23.76 14.47 -58.08
N ALA A 12 24.18 14.08 -56.87
CA ALA A 12 25.11 12.97 -56.52
C ALA A 12 26.62 13.16 -56.83
N LEU A 13 27.44 12.99 -55.77
CA LEU A 13 28.72 12.23 -55.62
C LEU A 13 29.41 12.80 -54.35
N SER A 14 29.50 12.16 -53.18
CA SER A 14 30.01 10.86 -52.71
C SER A 14 31.50 10.85 -52.31
N ILE A 15 31.73 10.25 -51.12
CA ILE A 15 32.95 9.59 -50.58
C ILE A 15 33.89 10.47 -49.73
N MET A 16 33.92 10.25 -48.40
CA MET A 16 34.93 9.39 -47.76
C MET A 16 34.60 9.02 -46.31
N ILE A 17 34.73 7.73 -46.03
CA ILE A 17 34.51 7.03 -44.76
C ILE A 17 35.78 7.11 -43.92
N LEU A 18 35.67 7.36 -42.61
CA LEU A 18 36.54 6.73 -41.61
C LEU A 18 35.71 6.40 -40.37
N ALA A 19 35.51 5.10 -40.18
CA ALA A 19 35.00 4.50 -38.96
C ALA A 19 36.11 4.41 -37.91
N SER A 20 35.80 4.67 -36.65
CA SER A 20 36.44 3.96 -35.54
C SER A 20 35.40 3.67 -34.47
N CYS A 21 35.26 2.38 -34.18
CA CYS A 21 34.27 1.78 -33.31
C CYS A 21 34.50 2.11 -31.82
N SER A 22 33.42 2.41 -31.11
CA SER A 22 33.20 1.92 -29.74
C SER A 22 31.75 1.44 -29.64
N THR A 23 31.59 0.12 -29.68
CA THR A 23 30.32 -0.59 -29.60
C THR A 23 29.72 -0.48 -28.20
N SER A 24 28.89 0.53 -27.97
CA SER A 24 27.80 0.43 -27.00
C SER A 24 26.64 -0.26 -27.71
N LYS A 25 26.26 -1.47 -27.26
CA LYS A 25 25.02 -2.11 -27.72
C LYS A 25 23.88 -1.14 -27.44
N LYS A 26 23.36 -0.50 -28.49
CA LYS A 26 22.04 0.13 -28.43
C LYS A 26 21.05 -0.99 -28.15
N LEU A 27 20.50 -1.01 -26.94
CA LEU A 27 19.22 -1.63 -26.65
C LEU A 27 18.23 -1.00 -27.63
N THR A 28 17.96 -1.70 -28.73
CA THR A 28 16.81 -1.39 -29.57
C THR A 28 15.59 -1.51 -28.68
N LYS A 29 14.94 -0.37 -28.37
CA LYS A 29 13.56 -0.34 -27.90
C LYS A 29 12.76 -1.16 -28.91
N GLN A 30 12.56 -2.43 -28.61
CA GLN A 30 11.54 -3.20 -29.28
C GLN A 30 10.26 -2.60 -28.72
N GLU A 31 9.57 -1.78 -29.52
CA GLU A 31 8.18 -1.45 -29.22
C GLU A 31 7.46 -2.79 -29.08
N VAL A 32 7.24 -3.22 -27.85
CA VAL A 32 6.26 -4.25 -27.56
C VAL A 32 4.94 -3.58 -27.88
N LYS A 33 4.52 -3.71 -29.14
CA LYS A 33 3.14 -3.40 -29.50
C LYS A 33 2.30 -4.25 -28.57
N ALA A 34 1.60 -3.59 -27.66
CA ALA A 34 0.52 -4.23 -26.91
C ALA A 34 -0.27 -5.06 -27.94
N PRO A 35 -0.45 -6.37 -27.71
CA PRO A 35 -1.22 -7.18 -28.64
C PRO A 35 -2.52 -6.43 -28.88
N ALA A 36 -2.84 -6.17 -30.16
CA ALA A 36 -4.08 -5.50 -30.52
C ALA A 36 -5.19 -6.17 -29.70
N LYS A 37 -5.97 -5.39 -28.93
CA LYS A 37 -7.08 -5.89 -28.13
C LYS A 37 -7.89 -6.81 -29.04
N LYS A 38 -7.67 -8.11 -28.94
CA LYS A 38 -8.65 -9.06 -29.44
C LYS A 38 -9.79 -8.82 -28.49
N GLU A 39 -10.87 -8.24 -29.01
CA GLU A 39 -12.18 -8.44 -28.40
C GLU A 39 -12.40 -9.95 -28.41
N VAL A 40 -11.91 -10.61 -27.36
CA VAL A 40 -12.33 -11.95 -27.06
C VAL A 40 -13.75 -11.74 -26.57
N ASN A 41 -14.70 -11.95 -27.47
CA ASN A 41 -16.10 -12.05 -27.13
C ASN A 41 -16.25 -13.35 -26.34
N TYR A 42 -15.85 -13.32 -25.07
CA TYR A 42 -16.33 -14.25 -24.07
C TYR A 42 -17.82 -13.95 -23.96
N GLN A 43 -18.64 -14.61 -24.79
CA GLN A 43 -20.02 -14.85 -24.41
C GLN A 43 -19.99 -15.79 -23.20
N MET A 44 -19.58 -15.24 -22.05
CA MET A 44 -19.73 -15.85 -20.75
C MET A 44 -21.21 -15.80 -20.47
N GLU A 45 -21.86 -16.97 -20.50
CA GLU A 45 -23.19 -17.15 -19.91
C GLU A 45 -23.12 -16.59 -18.47
N PRO A 46 -23.75 -15.44 -18.18
CA PRO A 46 -23.55 -14.70 -16.92
C PRO A 46 -24.06 -15.43 -15.67
N GLN A 47 -24.62 -16.63 -15.83
CA GLN A 47 -25.54 -17.22 -14.85
C GLN A 47 -24.95 -18.35 -14.01
N ARG A 48 -23.67 -18.69 -14.14
CA ARG A 48 -23.10 -19.83 -13.40
C ARG A 48 -22.17 -19.49 -12.25
N PHE A 49 -21.72 -18.25 -12.11
CA PHE A 49 -20.85 -17.86 -11.01
C PHE A 49 -21.68 -17.65 -9.72
N THR A 50 -21.23 -18.23 -8.61
CA THR A 50 -21.91 -18.18 -7.32
C THR A 50 -21.03 -17.48 -6.28
N THR A 51 -21.62 -16.59 -5.50
CA THR A 51 -21.00 -15.96 -4.32
C THR A 51 -21.25 -16.75 -3.03
N LEU A 52 -21.91 -17.91 -3.12
CA LEU A 52 -22.09 -18.81 -1.98
C LEU A 52 -20.78 -19.52 -1.68
N PHE A 53 -20.12 -19.09 -0.62
CA PHE A 53 -18.95 -19.76 -0.05
C PHE A 53 -19.39 -20.54 1.19
N ASN A 54 -18.93 -21.78 1.34
CA ASN A 54 -18.88 -22.42 2.66
C ASN A 54 -17.58 -21.98 3.39
N ASP A 55 -17.48 -22.22 4.70
CA ASP A 55 -16.32 -21.79 5.50
C ASP A 55 -14.97 -22.33 4.97
N LYS A 56 -14.98 -23.51 4.36
CA LYS A 56 -13.79 -24.11 3.75
C LYS A 56 -13.44 -23.45 2.41
N ASP A 57 -14.44 -23.02 1.65
CA ASP A 57 -14.24 -22.28 0.40
C ASP A 57 -13.62 -20.91 0.70
N LEU A 58 -14.01 -20.25 1.81
CA LEU A 58 -13.49 -18.93 2.17
C LEU A 58 -11.96 -18.90 2.39
N GLN A 59 -11.33 -20.02 2.72
CA GLN A 59 -9.89 -20.07 2.96
C GLN A 59 -9.06 -19.94 1.67
N ASN A 60 -9.56 -20.46 0.55
CA ASN A 60 -8.76 -20.65 -0.67
C ASN A 60 -9.50 -20.33 -1.98
N TRP A 61 -10.71 -19.75 -1.94
CA TRP A 61 -11.51 -19.46 -3.12
C TRP A 61 -10.75 -18.66 -4.18
N GLN A 62 -9.92 -17.71 -3.75
CA GLN A 62 -9.11 -16.84 -4.60
C GLN A 62 -8.10 -17.60 -5.46
N LEU A 63 -7.76 -18.83 -5.09
CA LEU A 63 -6.81 -19.69 -5.80
C LEU A 63 -7.48 -20.65 -6.79
N THR A 64 -8.81 -20.79 -6.71
CA THR A 64 -9.58 -21.75 -7.52
C THR A 64 -9.65 -21.35 -9.00
N ASP A 65 -9.89 -22.32 -9.88
CA ASP A 65 -10.16 -22.05 -11.30
C ASP A 65 -11.62 -21.60 -11.48
N PRO A 66 -11.87 -20.37 -11.94
CA PRO A 66 -13.23 -19.85 -12.10
C PRO A 66 -14.07 -20.69 -13.08
N PHE A 67 -13.46 -21.36 -14.05
CA PHE A 67 -14.17 -22.20 -15.01
C PHE A 67 -14.58 -23.57 -14.45
N GLU A 68 -14.03 -23.97 -13.30
CA GLU A 68 -14.34 -25.25 -12.64
C GLU A 68 -15.14 -25.03 -11.35
N SER A 69 -14.73 -24.07 -10.52
CA SER A 69 -15.36 -23.78 -9.23
C SER A 69 -16.56 -22.85 -9.33
N TYR A 70 -16.66 -22.10 -10.44
CA TYR A 70 -17.60 -20.99 -10.58
C TYR A 70 -17.46 -19.91 -9.49
N GLN A 71 -16.30 -19.81 -8.87
CA GLN A 71 -15.91 -18.74 -7.93
C GLN A 71 -14.93 -17.78 -8.62
N PRO A 72 -14.86 -16.50 -8.25
CA PRO A 72 -13.97 -15.48 -8.84
C PRO A 72 -12.47 -15.67 -8.50
N GLY A 73 -11.95 -16.89 -8.64
CA GLY A 73 -10.55 -17.21 -8.38
C GLY A 73 -9.60 -16.93 -9.55
N MET A 74 -8.30 -17.00 -9.27
CA MET A 74 -7.21 -16.68 -10.22
C MET A 74 -6.63 -17.93 -10.92
N ALA A 75 -7.21 -19.11 -10.72
CA ALA A 75 -6.71 -20.39 -11.24
C ALA A 75 -5.27 -20.75 -10.81
N VAL A 76 -4.84 -20.29 -9.64
CA VAL A 76 -3.49 -20.54 -9.09
C VAL A 76 -3.24 -22.04 -8.90
N GLU A 77 -4.20 -22.77 -8.35
CA GLU A 77 -4.06 -24.23 -8.16
C GLU A 77 -3.86 -24.97 -9.49
N LYS A 78 -4.53 -24.52 -10.54
CA LYS A 78 -4.37 -25.09 -11.88
C LYS A 78 -2.97 -24.79 -12.43
N ALA A 79 -2.45 -23.59 -12.22
CA ALA A 79 -1.09 -23.24 -12.64
C ALA A 79 -0.04 -24.16 -12.00
N TYR A 80 -0.12 -24.41 -10.68
CA TYR A 80 0.74 -25.37 -9.98
C TYR A 80 0.64 -26.77 -10.55
N ASN A 81 -0.57 -27.26 -10.79
CA ASN A 81 -0.80 -28.63 -11.25
C ASN A 81 -0.50 -28.87 -12.74
N THR A 82 -0.28 -27.81 -13.52
CA THR A 82 -0.10 -27.90 -14.97
C THR A 82 1.19 -27.26 -15.46
N ILE A 83 1.29 -25.93 -15.42
CA ILE A 83 2.38 -25.17 -16.03
C ILE A 83 3.64 -25.20 -15.17
N LEU A 84 3.49 -25.16 -13.84
CA LEU A 84 4.62 -25.06 -12.91
C LEU A 84 5.13 -26.42 -12.41
N LYS A 85 4.32 -27.49 -12.55
CA LYS A 85 4.56 -28.81 -11.92
C LYS A 85 5.97 -29.37 -12.11
N ASP A 86 6.52 -29.22 -13.31
CA ASP A 86 7.82 -29.78 -13.71
C ASP A 86 8.91 -28.70 -13.85
N LEU A 87 8.62 -27.45 -13.46
CA LEU A 87 9.60 -26.37 -13.49
C LEU A 87 10.42 -26.35 -12.19
N PRO A 88 11.75 -26.16 -12.27
CA PRO A 88 12.56 -26.02 -11.08
C PRO A 88 12.16 -24.74 -10.32
N ALA A 89 11.88 -24.88 -9.03
CA ALA A 89 11.62 -23.74 -8.17
C ALA A 89 12.90 -22.97 -7.88
N LYS A 90 12.79 -21.64 -7.81
CA LYS A 90 13.85 -20.74 -7.35
C LYS A 90 13.27 -19.90 -6.24
N THR A 91 13.97 -19.86 -5.10
CA THR A 91 13.56 -19.01 -3.99
C THR A 91 13.67 -17.53 -4.37
N VAL A 92 12.59 -16.78 -4.14
CA VAL A 92 12.51 -15.34 -4.41
C VAL A 92 12.29 -14.59 -3.10
N ILE A 93 13.06 -13.54 -2.88
CA ILE A 93 12.85 -12.62 -1.75
C ILE A 93 11.87 -11.53 -2.21
N VAL A 94 10.77 -11.38 -1.46
CA VAL A 94 9.75 -10.35 -1.65
C VAL A 94 9.81 -9.43 -0.44
N ALA A 95 10.24 -8.18 -0.66
CA ALA A 95 10.16 -7.15 0.36
C ALA A 95 8.73 -6.62 0.48
N VAL A 96 8.20 -6.59 1.70
CA VAL A 96 6.89 -6.01 2.00
C VAL A 96 7.12 -4.70 2.74
N VAL A 97 7.06 -3.58 2.00
CA VAL A 97 7.26 -2.23 2.54
C VAL A 97 5.90 -1.72 3.01
N ASP A 98 5.67 -1.70 4.32
CA ASP A 98 4.32 -1.54 4.91
C ASP A 98 4.39 -1.12 6.40
N ALA A 99 3.32 -1.32 7.18
CA ALA A 99 3.20 -1.00 8.60
C ALA A 99 3.86 -2.03 9.54
N GLY A 100 4.55 -3.06 9.02
CA GLY A 100 5.22 -4.09 9.81
C GLY A 100 4.46 -5.41 9.87
N MET A 101 5.20 -6.49 10.10
CA MET A 101 4.73 -7.87 9.94
C MET A 101 4.94 -8.67 11.23
N ASP A 102 3.94 -9.44 11.63
CA ASP A 102 4.12 -10.46 12.65
C ASP A 102 4.94 -11.64 12.09
N ILE A 103 6.26 -11.55 12.23
CA ILE A 103 7.20 -12.58 11.80
C ILE A 103 7.09 -13.88 12.62
N ASN A 104 6.36 -13.87 13.73
CA ASN A 104 6.09 -15.05 14.54
C ASN A 104 4.75 -15.72 14.17
N HIS A 105 3.99 -15.14 13.23
CA HIS A 105 2.71 -15.67 12.82
C HIS A 105 2.85 -17.12 12.38
N GLU A 106 1.95 -17.96 12.87
CA GLU A 106 2.12 -19.41 12.80
C GLU A 106 2.05 -20.00 11.38
N ASP A 107 1.59 -19.18 10.44
CA ASP A 107 1.41 -19.46 9.01
C ASP A 107 2.48 -18.79 8.12
N LEU A 108 3.32 -17.91 8.70
CA LEU A 108 4.33 -17.11 7.98
C LEU A 108 5.76 -17.35 8.46
N LYS A 109 5.98 -17.71 9.72
CA LYS A 109 7.32 -17.80 10.34
C LYS A 109 8.35 -18.67 9.58
N GLU A 110 7.89 -19.65 8.79
CA GLU A 110 8.76 -20.54 8.00
C GLU A 110 9.18 -19.93 6.65
N VAL A 111 8.58 -18.80 6.26
CA VAL A 111 8.86 -18.08 5.01
C VAL A 111 9.37 -16.66 5.27
N ILE A 112 9.79 -16.33 6.49
CA ILE A 112 10.43 -15.04 6.77
C ILE A 112 11.89 -15.10 6.28
N TRP A 113 12.31 -14.04 5.60
CA TRP A 113 13.69 -13.85 5.17
C TRP A 113 14.60 -13.66 6.38
N THR A 114 15.81 -14.21 6.28
CA THR A 114 16.85 -14.05 7.29
C THR A 114 18.11 -13.54 6.62
N ASN A 115 18.63 -12.39 7.09
CA ASN A 115 19.97 -11.94 6.74
C ASN A 115 20.98 -12.92 7.35
N THR A 116 21.65 -13.72 6.52
CA THR A 116 22.63 -14.71 7.00
C THR A 116 24.00 -14.09 7.27
N ASP A 117 24.21 -12.84 6.88
CA ASP A 117 25.44 -12.11 7.08
C ASP A 117 25.47 -11.39 8.45
N GLU A 118 24.33 -11.34 9.15
CA GLU A 118 24.17 -10.79 10.50
C GLU A 118 24.30 -11.83 11.62
N ILE A 119 24.87 -11.43 12.76
CA ILE A 119 24.84 -12.20 14.01
C ILE A 119 23.77 -11.60 14.94
N PRO A 120 22.66 -12.30 15.21
CA PRO A 120 21.54 -11.72 15.93
C PRO A 120 21.86 -11.17 17.32
N ASN A 121 21.47 -9.91 17.57
CA ASN A 121 21.51 -9.21 18.86
C ASN A 121 22.92 -8.99 19.40
N ASN A 122 23.92 -8.79 18.54
CA ASN A 122 25.27 -8.45 18.96
C ASN A 122 25.51 -6.93 19.02
N GLY A 123 24.57 -6.12 18.51
CA GLY A 123 24.66 -4.66 18.49
C GLY A 123 25.68 -4.13 17.47
N ILE A 124 26.05 -4.94 16.47
CA ILE A 124 27.00 -4.65 15.42
C ILE A 124 26.28 -4.80 14.09
N ASP A 125 26.66 -3.96 13.12
CA ASP A 125 26.32 -4.13 11.71
C ASP A 125 27.43 -5.02 11.11
N ASP A 126 27.16 -6.33 11.02
CA ASP A 126 28.17 -7.34 10.68
C ASP A 126 28.46 -7.37 9.18
N ASP A 127 27.45 -7.09 8.34
CA ASP A 127 27.56 -7.02 6.90
C ASP A 127 28.00 -5.63 6.38
N ASN A 128 28.03 -4.62 7.27
CA ASN A 128 28.37 -3.22 7.00
C ASN A 128 27.42 -2.54 6.01
N ASN A 129 26.15 -2.92 6.01
CA ASN A 129 25.11 -2.34 5.17
C ASN A 129 24.50 -1.05 5.75
N GLY A 130 24.84 -0.70 7.00
CA GLY A 130 24.37 0.47 7.74
C GLY A 130 23.20 0.19 8.71
N TYR A 131 22.78 -1.07 8.86
CA TYR A 131 21.58 -1.48 9.59
C TYR A 131 21.93 -2.53 10.66
N ILE A 132 22.17 -2.07 11.89
CA ILE A 132 22.59 -2.93 13.00
C ILE A 132 21.52 -3.99 13.34
N ASP A 133 21.92 -5.27 13.34
CA ASP A 133 21.09 -6.42 13.73
C ASP A 133 19.83 -6.61 12.84
N ASP A 134 19.86 -6.26 11.55
CA ASP A 134 18.71 -6.30 10.62
C ASP A 134 18.30 -7.72 10.14
N VAL A 135 18.36 -8.68 11.05
CA VAL A 135 18.23 -10.14 10.83
C VAL A 135 17.00 -10.53 9.99
N HIS A 136 15.87 -9.85 10.16
CA HIS A 136 14.62 -10.17 9.44
C HIS A 136 14.06 -9.00 8.63
N GLY A 137 14.83 -7.92 8.48
CA GLY A 137 14.37 -6.69 7.88
C GLY A 137 14.60 -5.47 8.78
N TRP A 138 14.07 -4.33 8.34
CA TRP A 138 14.32 -3.04 9.00
C TRP A 138 13.06 -2.24 9.30
N ASN A 139 13.08 -1.49 10.40
CA ASN A 139 12.02 -0.57 10.81
C ASN A 139 12.48 0.88 10.76
N PHE A 140 12.06 1.61 9.71
CA PHE A 140 12.28 3.04 9.54
C PHE A 140 11.37 3.89 10.44
N LEU A 141 10.33 3.29 11.04
CA LEU A 141 9.47 3.94 12.04
C LEU A 141 9.99 3.78 13.47
N GLY A 142 11.15 3.16 13.64
CA GLY A 142 11.79 2.94 14.93
C GLY A 142 12.82 4.01 15.29
N SER A 143 12.98 4.28 16.58
CA SER A 143 14.17 4.96 17.10
C SER A 143 15.17 3.95 17.64
N LYS A 144 16.42 4.38 17.81
CA LYS A 144 17.49 3.57 18.41
C LYS A 144 17.22 3.16 19.86
N ASP A 145 16.44 3.97 20.60
CA ASP A 145 16.01 3.64 21.97
C ASP A 145 14.73 2.77 22.02
N GLY A 146 14.29 2.24 20.87
CA GLY A 146 13.20 1.26 20.77
C GLY A 146 11.80 1.85 20.76
N LYS A 147 11.64 3.17 20.64
CA LYS A 147 10.32 3.77 20.40
C LYS A 147 9.90 3.48 18.97
N MET A 148 8.59 3.37 18.75
CA MET A 148 8.01 3.13 17.44
C MET A 148 6.93 4.18 17.17
N ALA A 149 7.01 4.82 16.01
CA ALA A 149 5.92 5.65 15.51
C ALA A 149 4.77 4.74 15.05
N THR A 150 3.63 4.85 15.72
CA THR A 150 2.35 4.26 15.29
C THR A 150 1.52 5.28 14.53
N TYR A 151 1.31 6.46 15.11
CA TYR A 151 0.52 7.52 14.50
C TYR A 151 1.40 8.63 13.96
N GLU A 152 1.01 9.20 12.83
CA GLU A 152 1.66 10.34 12.20
C GLU A 152 0.64 11.28 11.54
N GLN A 153 1.06 12.53 11.35
CA GLN A 153 0.39 13.51 10.52
C GLN A 153 0.26 13.01 9.06
N LEU A 154 -0.76 13.47 8.34
CA LEU A 154 -0.72 13.41 6.88
C LEU A 154 0.34 14.37 6.34
N GLU A 155 0.88 14.11 5.16
CA GLU A 155 1.88 14.96 4.52
C GLU A 155 1.34 16.37 4.27
N LEU A 156 0.06 16.49 3.90
CA LEU A 156 -0.61 17.80 3.78
C LEU A 156 -0.57 18.58 5.10
N THR A 157 -0.74 17.90 6.23
CA THR A 157 -0.75 18.52 7.58
C THR A 157 0.67 18.97 7.93
N ARG A 158 1.69 18.16 7.63
CA ARG A 158 3.10 18.52 7.78
C ARG A 158 3.49 19.75 6.96
N ILE A 159 3.06 19.78 5.69
CA ILE A 159 3.27 20.92 4.79
C ILE A 159 2.63 22.19 5.36
N VAL A 160 1.38 22.12 5.83
CA VAL A 160 0.72 23.29 6.45
C VAL A 160 1.47 23.74 7.69
N LYS A 161 1.79 22.82 8.61
CA LYS A 161 2.56 23.12 9.82
C LYS A 161 3.89 23.83 9.51
N LYS A 162 4.63 23.32 8.52
CA LYS A 162 5.96 23.82 8.13
C LYS A 162 5.93 25.22 7.53
N TYR A 163 4.91 25.54 6.73
CA TYR A 163 4.90 26.75 5.91
C TYR A 163 3.88 27.81 6.31
N LYS A 164 2.97 27.52 7.24
CA LYS A 164 1.91 28.44 7.67
C LYS A 164 2.44 29.82 8.05
N ASP A 165 3.39 29.90 8.98
CA ASP A 165 3.94 31.17 9.46
C ASP A 165 4.69 31.94 8.34
N LYS A 166 5.18 31.25 7.33
CA LYS A 166 5.90 31.84 6.19
C LYS A 166 4.96 32.44 5.15
N TRP A 167 3.80 31.81 4.92
CA TRP A 167 3.02 31.97 3.69
C TRP A 167 1.50 32.15 3.85
N GLN A 168 0.91 32.04 5.05
CA GLN A 168 -0.54 32.10 5.24
C GLN A 168 -1.19 33.37 4.65
N ASP A 169 -0.51 34.52 4.76
CA ASP A 169 -1.01 35.83 4.30
C ASP A 169 -0.43 36.27 2.93
N LYS A 170 0.21 35.35 2.18
CA LYS A 170 0.85 35.66 0.89
C LYS A 170 0.05 35.12 -0.29
N ASP A 171 0.17 35.80 -1.42
CA ASP A 171 -0.31 35.35 -2.73
C ASP A 171 0.85 35.00 -3.66
N MET A 172 0.56 34.33 -4.78
CA MET A 172 1.55 33.90 -5.78
C MET A 172 2.47 35.03 -6.29
N LYS A 173 1.99 36.28 -6.31
CA LYS A 173 2.76 37.47 -6.71
C LYS A 173 3.88 37.85 -5.70
N ASP A 174 3.76 37.38 -4.46
CA ASP A 174 4.65 37.73 -3.34
C ASP A 174 5.74 36.65 -3.11
N ILE A 175 5.80 35.64 -3.98
CA ILE A 175 6.62 34.44 -3.81
C ILE A 175 7.81 34.49 -4.77
N GLU A 176 9.00 34.18 -4.25
CA GLU A 176 10.20 34.06 -5.08
C GLU A 176 10.05 32.90 -6.09
N PRO A 177 10.62 33.01 -7.31
CA PRO A 177 10.49 31.95 -8.32
C PRO A 177 10.89 30.55 -7.83
N LYS A 178 11.93 30.45 -6.98
CA LYS A 178 12.40 29.19 -6.39
C LYS A 178 11.38 28.54 -5.43
N ASP A 179 10.53 29.34 -4.79
CA ASP A 179 9.57 28.89 -3.78
C ASP A 179 8.20 28.57 -4.41
N THR A 180 8.02 28.82 -5.70
CA THR A 180 6.73 28.71 -6.41
C THR A 180 6.10 27.33 -6.31
N VAL A 181 6.89 26.26 -6.45
CA VAL A 181 6.39 24.88 -6.41
C VAL A 181 5.88 24.54 -5.02
N MET A 182 6.69 24.82 -4.00
CA MET A 182 6.33 24.56 -2.60
C MET A 182 5.17 25.43 -2.12
N PHE A 183 5.09 26.70 -2.55
CA PHE A 183 3.97 27.56 -2.21
C PHE A 183 2.64 27.07 -2.80
N LYS A 184 2.64 26.60 -4.06
CA LYS A 184 1.45 25.98 -4.67
C LYS A 184 1.00 24.75 -3.89
N MET A 185 1.96 23.88 -3.53
CA MET A 185 1.70 22.71 -2.71
C MET A 185 1.13 23.07 -1.34
N TYR A 186 1.69 24.09 -0.67
CA TYR A 186 1.19 24.64 0.59
C TYR A 186 -0.26 25.13 0.48
N LYS A 187 -0.58 25.98 -0.50
CA LYS A 187 -1.96 26.50 -0.65
C LYS A 187 -2.98 25.41 -0.95
N LYS A 188 -2.56 24.37 -1.70
CA LYS A 188 -3.39 23.17 -1.92
C LYS A 188 -3.61 22.40 -0.62
N ALA A 189 -2.53 22.12 0.12
CA ALA A 189 -2.58 21.41 1.39
C ALA A 189 -3.41 22.16 2.45
N GLU A 190 -3.28 23.49 2.54
CA GLU A 190 -4.04 24.35 3.46
C GLU A 190 -5.56 24.25 3.19
N LYS A 191 -5.95 24.33 1.91
CA LYS A 191 -7.36 24.20 1.51
C LYS A 191 -7.90 22.81 1.81
N GLU A 192 -7.13 21.76 1.49
CA GLU A 192 -7.54 20.37 1.71
C GLU A 192 -7.63 20.02 3.20
N LEU A 193 -6.68 20.50 4.02
CA LEU A 193 -6.71 20.33 5.47
C LEU A 193 -7.98 20.94 6.08
N ALA A 194 -8.30 22.17 5.69
CA ALA A 194 -9.51 22.85 6.16
C ALA A 194 -10.78 22.06 5.79
N LYS A 195 -10.85 21.57 4.55
CA LYS A 195 -11.95 20.73 4.07
C LYS A 195 -12.08 19.43 4.88
N ARG A 196 -10.99 18.67 5.07
CA ARG A 196 -11.02 17.41 5.83
C ARG A 196 -11.44 17.63 7.28
N LEU A 197 -10.96 18.71 7.91
CA LEU A 197 -11.40 19.09 9.26
C LEU A 197 -12.91 19.42 9.31
N GLU A 198 -13.49 19.99 8.26
CA GLU A 198 -14.93 20.20 8.17
C GLU A 198 -15.71 18.89 7.98
N GLU A 199 -15.18 17.94 7.21
CA GLU A 199 -15.80 16.63 6.95
C GLU A 199 -15.78 15.69 8.17
N VAL A 200 -14.75 15.78 9.03
CA VAL A 200 -14.63 14.93 10.23
C VAL A 200 -15.49 15.43 11.40
N LYS A 201 -15.79 16.75 11.49
CA LYS A 201 -16.60 17.33 12.57
C LYS A 201 -17.98 16.66 12.77
N PRO A 202 -18.80 16.43 11.71
CA PRO A 202 -20.04 15.68 11.84
C PRO A 202 -19.86 14.24 12.32
N LEU A 203 -18.74 13.59 11.98
CA LEU A 203 -18.44 12.22 12.40
C LEU A 203 -18.17 12.14 13.90
N GLU A 204 -17.44 13.11 14.45
CA GLU A 204 -17.20 13.23 15.90
C GLU A 204 -18.54 13.39 16.67
N GLN A 205 -19.42 14.26 16.19
CA GLN A 205 -20.74 14.45 16.79
C GLN A 205 -21.61 13.20 16.69
N ARG A 206 -21.60 12.52 15.54
CA ARG A 206 -22.30 11.25 15.34
C ARG A 206 -21.77 10.17 16.29
N LEU A 207 -20.45 10.06 16.43
CA LEU A 207 -19.81 9.11 17.34
C LEU A 207 -20.24 9.36 18.80
N ALA A 208 -20.24 10.61 19.25
CA ALA A 208 -20.70 10.97 20.59
C ALA A 208 -22.17 10.55 20.83
N GLY A 209 -23.05 10.82 19.86
CA GLY A 209 -24.45 10.39 19.91
C GLY A 209 -24.60 8.86 19.94
N LEU A 210 -23.83 8.14 19.11
CA LEU A 210 -23.83 6.68 19.09
C LEU A 210 -23.36 6.08 20.42
N LYS A 211 -22.27 6.60 21.01
CA LYS A 211 -21.78 6.14 22.32
C LYS A 211 -22.83 6.32 23.42
N MET A 212 -23.50 7.48 23.45
CA MET A 212 -24.55 7.78 24.42
C MET A 212 -25.73 6.79 24.35
N MET A 213 -26.05 6.27 23.15
CA MET A 213 -27.09 5.25 22.96
C MET A 213 -26.58 3.82 23.18
N ALA A 214 -25.37 3.50 22.70
CA ALA A 214 -24.83 2.15 22.66
C ALA A 214 -24.36 1.65 24.02
N GLU A 215 -23.72 2.50 24.83
CA GLU A 215 -23.15 2.09 26.11
C GLU A 215 -24.20 1.54 27.10
N PRO A 216 -25.37 2.19 27.28
CA PRO A 216 -26.46 1.62 28.08
C PRO A 216 -26.96 0.28 27.54
N ALA A 217 -27.10 0.14 26.21
CA ALA A 217 -27.54 -1.09 25.57
C ALA A 217 -26.55 -2.24 25.81
N PHE A 218 -25.25 -1.98 25.64
CA PHE A 218 -24.20 -2.97 25.92
C PHE A 218 -24.19 -3.38 27.39
N LYS A 219 -24.40 -2.44 28.31
CA LYS A 219 -24.51 -2.75 29.73
C LYS A 219 -25.67 -3.71 30.02
N VAL A 220 -26.86 -3.44 29.46
CA VAL A 220 -28.04 -4.31 29.59
C VAL A 220 -27.75 -5.72 29.07
N LEU A 221 -27.14 -5.84 27.89
CA LEU A 221 -26.80 -7.15 27.30
C LEU A 221 -25.78 -7.92 28.14
N ARG A 222 -24.73 -7.25 28.64
CA ARG A 222 -23.71 -7.87 29.50
C ARG A 222 -24.31 -8.36 30.83
N GLU A 223 -25.19 -7.56 31.44
CA GLU A 223 -25.89 -7.94 32.68
C GLU A 223 -26.83 -9.13 32.45
N TYR A 224 -27.56 -9.16 31.34
CA TYR A 224 -28.46 -10.26 30.99
C TYR A 224 -27.69 -11.56 30.71
N LEU A 225 -26.64 -11.50 29.88
CA LEU A 225 -25.83 -12.65 29.47
C LEU A 225 -24.78 -13.06 30.52
N LYS A 226 -24.53 -12.22 31.53
CA LYS A 226 -23.51 -12.41 32.57
C LYS A 226 -22.11 -12.64 31.99
N THR A 227 -21.77 -11.87 30.94
CA THR A 227 -20.48 -11.90 30.24
C THR A 227 -20.09 -10.50 29.82
N ASP A 228 -18.79 -10.23 29.82
CA ASP A 228 -18.26 -8.97 29.29
C ASP A 228 -18.16 -8.96 27.75
N LYS A 229 -18.08 -10.15 27.15
CA LYS A 229 -17.93 -10.36 25.71
C LYS A 229 -19.30 -10.58 25.07
N LEU A 230 -19.71 -9.64 24.21
CA LEU A 230 -20.92 -9.75 23.42
C LEU A 230 -20.57 -10.30 22.03
N THR A 231 -21.04 -11.50 21.73
CA THR A 231 -20.97 -12.09 20.38
C THR A 231 -22.34 -12.01 19.72
N GLU A 232 -22.36 -11.96 18.39
CA GLU A 232 -23.61 -11.96 17.62
C GLU A 232 -24.46 -13.19 17.92
N GLU A 233 -23.86 -14.37 17.98
CA GLU A 233 -24.54 -15.61 18.35
C GLU A 233 -25.20 -15.53 19.73
N ALA A 234 -24.45 -15.09 20.75
CA ALA A 234 -24.96 -15.00 22.12
C ALA A 234 -26.10 -13.98 22.23
N VAL A 235 -26.00 -12.84 21.54
CA VAL A 235 -27.05 -11.81 21.54
C VAL A 235 -28.27 -12.25 20.73
N ALA A 236 -28.08 -12.93 19.59
CA ALA A 236 -29.16 -13.47 18.78
C ALA A 236 -29.99 -14.53 19.52
N ALA A 237 -29.32 -15.35 20.35
CA ALA A 237 -29.95 -16.40 21.14
C ALA A 237 -30.77 -15.90 22.34
N ILE A 238 -30.73 -14.60 22.68
CA ILE A 238 -31.52 -14.03 23.79
C ILE A 238 -33.01 -14.21 23.53
N ASP A 239 -33.71 -14.84 24.46
CA ASP A 239 -35.17 -14.95 24.50
C ASP A 239 -35.70 -14.24 25.75
N THR A 240 -36.48 -13.18 25.58
CA THR A 240 -36.86 -12.30 26.69
C THR A 240 -38.11 -11.48 26.37
N ASP A 241 -38.95 -11.29 27.39
CA ASP A 241 -40.08 -10.35 27.38
C ASP A 241 -39.70 -8.97 27.95
N ASP A 242 -38.45 -8.78 28.42
CA ASP A 242 -38.00 -7.48 28.94
C ASP A 242 -37.73 -6.52 27.77
N GLU A 243 -38.52 -5.44 27.70
CA GLU A 243 -38.45 -4.45 26.62
C GLU A 243 -37.07 -3.82 26.47
N LYS A 244 -36.32 -3.63 27.56
CA LYS A 244 -34.98 -3.03 27.51
C LYS A 244 -33.98 -4.01 26.91
N VAL A 245 -34.05 -5.28 27.30
CA VAL A 245 -33.17 -6.33 26.75
C VAL A 245 -33.50 -6.56 25.27
N ALA A 246 -34.79 -6.62 24.91
CA ALA A 246 -35.24 -6.74 23.52
C ALA A 246 -34.80 -5.55 22.66
N GLY A 247 -34.90 -4.32 23.20
CA GLY A 247 -34.42 -3.11 22.53
C GLY A 247 -32.90 -3.12 22.31
N ALA A 248 -32.13 -3.47 23.34
CA ALA A 248 -30.68 -3.58 23.24
C ALA A 248 -30.23 -4.67 22.25
N LYS A 249 -30.92 -5.82 22.24
CA LYS A 249 -30.72 -6.90 21.26
C LYS A 249 -30.93 -6.39 19.84
N SER A 250 -32.03 -5.68 19.59
CA SER A 250 -32.36 -5.14 18.28
C SER A 250 -31.29 -4.17 17.77
N MET A 251 -30.81 -3.26 18.63
CA MET A 251 -29.72 -2.34 18.28
C MET A 251 -28.43 -3.09 17.92
N PHE A 252 -28.04 -4.08 18.72
CA PHE A 252 -26.84 -4.87 18.49
C PHE A 252 -26.91 -5.62 17.15
N LEU A 253 -28.04 -6.30 16.87
CA LEU A 253 -28.23 -7.05 15.63
C LEU A 253 -28.39 -6.16 14.39
N GLN A 254 -28.65 -4.86 14.56
CA GLN A 254 -28.59 -3.86 13.49
C GLN A 254 -27.16 -3.33 13.24
N GLY A 255 -26.14 -3.92 13.88
CA GLY A 255 -24.73 -3.60 13.65
C GLY A 255 -24.14 -2.59 14.64
N LEU A 256 -24.91 -2.11 15.62
CA LEU A 256 -24.38 -1.27 16.71
C LEU A 256 -23.66 -2.16 17.72
N THR A 257 -22.45 -2.63 17.40
CA THR A 257 -21.65 -3.52 18.25
C THR A 257 -20.52 -2.76 18.97
N PRO A 258 -19.96 -3.30 20.08
CA PRO A 258 -18.81 -2.69 20.74
C PRO A 258 -17.62 -2.50 19.80
N ASP A 259 -17.41 -3.46 18.91
CA ASP A 259 -16.36 -3.49 17.91
C ASP A 259 -16.55 -2.42 16.82
N TYR A 260 -17.80 -2.23 16.34
CA TYR A 260 -18.14 -1.11 15.46
C TYR A 260 -17.86 0.26 16.12
N ILE A 261 -18.28 0.44 17.38
CA ILE A 261 -18.01 1.68 18.13
C ILE A 261 -16.51 1.89 18.34
N LYS A 262 -15.75 0.82 18.63
CA LYS A 262 -14.29 0.87 18.77
C LYS A 262 -13.65 1.34 17.47
N ARG A 263 -13.91 0.67 16.34
CA ARG A 263 -13.36 1.05 15.02
C ARG A 263 -13.73 2.48 14.65
N PHE A 264 -14.98 2.89 14.84
CA PHE A 264 -15.40 4.25 14.51
C PHE A 264 -14.73 5.28 15.43
N THR A 265 -14.49 4.94 16.70
CA THR A 265 -13.69 5.77 17.61
C THR A 265 -12.26 5.90 17.13
N ASN A 266 -11.60 4.78 16.84
CA ASN A 266 -10.21 4.79 16.38
C ASN A 266 -10.05 5.61 15.10
N TYR A 267 -10.97 5.48 14.14
CA TYR A 267 -10.97 6.29 12.91
C TYR A 267 -11.08 7.79 13.20
N VAL A 268 -12.06 8.23 14.01
CA VAL A 268 -12.24 9.66 14.32
C VAL A 268 -11.06 10.20 15.12
N ASP A 269 -10.56 9.43 16.08
CA ASP A 269 -9.42 9.79 16.91
C ASP A 269 -8.13 9.89 16.07
N ALA A 270 -7.89 8.94 15.16
CA ALA A 270 -6.76 8.96 14.24
C ALA A 270 -6.71 10.27 13.46
N GLN A 271 -7.84 10.65 12.87
CA GLN A 271 -7.96 11.87 12.09
C GLN A 271 -7.75 13.13 12.94
N LEU A 272 -8.49 13.29 14.04
CA LEU A 272 -8.52 14.55 14.81
C LEU A 272 -7.35 14.73 15.77
N LYS A 273 -6.86 13.66 16.38
CA LYS A 273 -5.77 13.74 17.37
C LYS A 273 -4.41 13.72 16.70
N TYR A 274 -4.27 13.04 15.56
CA TYR A 274 -2.99 12.76 14.93
C TYR A 274 -2.91 13.26 13.48
N ASN A 275 -3.64 12.66 12.53
CA ASN A 275 -3.37 12.85 11.11
C ASN A 275 -3.61 14.30 10.61
N LEU A 276 -4.68 14.96 11.09
CA LEU A 276 -5.05 16.34 10.72
C LEU A 276 -4.62 17.39 11.76
N ASN A 277 -4.00 16.96 12.86
CA ASN A 277 -3.62 17.84 13.96
C ASN A 277 -2.24 18.47 13.72
N VAL A 278 -2.18 19.77 13.41
CA VAL A 278 -0.92 20.48 13.18
C VAL A 278 0.02 20.54 14.39
N ASP A 279 -0.52 20.41 15.60
CA ASP A 279 0.26 20.46 16.85
C ASP A 279 0.85 19.09 17.22
N PHE A 280 0.36 18.00 16.61
CA PHE A 280 0.90 16.67 16.80
C PHE A 280 2.29 16.51 16.14
N ASN A 281 3.10 15.59 16.66
CA ASN A 281 4.36 15.16 16.06
C ASN A 281 4.55 13.66 16.34
N GLY A 282 4.42 12.83 15.31
CA GLY A 282 4.59 11.38 15.41
C GLY A 282 6.04 10.91 15.29
N ARG A 283 6.94 11.75 14.77
CA ARG A 283 8.33 11.37 14.49
C ARG A 283 9.12 11.14 15.78
N VAL A 284 9.66 9.94 15.96
CA VAL A 284 10.43 9.49 17.15
C VAL A 284 11.89 9.14 16.87
N GLN A 285 12.25 9.06 15.59
CA GLN A 285 13.52 8.54 15.08
C GLN A 285 14.73 9.36 15.53
N GLY A 286 14.54 10.67 15.77
CA GLY A 286 15.59 11.60 16.19
C GLY A 286 16.42 12.17 15.05
N ASP A 287 15.97 11.99 13.81
CA ASP A 287 16.59 12.43 12.57
C ASP A 287 15.83 13.62 11.92
N ASP A 288 16.41 14.19 10.87
CA ASP A 288 15.75 15.18 10.03
C ASP A 288 15.07 14.54 8.80
N PRO A 289 13.71 14.50 8.71
CA PRO A 289 13.02 13.94 7.56
C PRO A 289 13.29 14.66 6.24
N ASP A 290 13.79 15.90 6.29
CA ASP A 290 14.12 16.73 5.14
C ASP A 290 15.61 16.69 4.75
N ASP A 291 16.44 15.88 5.43
CA ASP A 291 17.82 15.58 5.01
C ASP A 291 17.96 14.10 4.63
N TYR A 292 18.11 13.85 3.32
CA TYR A 292 18.31 12.52 2.76
C TYR A 292 19.56 11.79 3.27
N ASN A 293 20.57 12.53 3.76
CA ASN A 293 21.82 11.95 4.26
C ASN A 293 21.78 11.64 5.76
N ASP A 294 20.77 12.11 6.47
CA ASP A 294 20.52 11.72 7.86
C ASP A 294 19.86 10.33 7.88
N ARG A 295 20.71 9.30 7.87
CA ARG A 295 20.31 7.88 7.71
C ARG A 295 20.49 7.04 8.96
N ASP A 296 21.04 7.64 10.03
CA ASP A 296 21.45 6.93 11.22
C ASP A 296 20.28 6.78 12.21
N TYR A 297 19.22 6.07 11.80
CA TYR A 297 17.99 5.86 12.57
C TYR A 297 17.31 4.52 12.21
N GLY A 298 16.24 4.19 12.92
CA GLY A 298 15.57 2.90 12.78
C GLY A 298 16.03 1.88 13.82
N ASN A 299 15.48 0.66 13.72
CA ASN A 299 15.86 -0.50 14.51
C ASN A 299 15.41 -1.80 13.81
N PRO A 300 15.84 -2.99 14.28
CA PRO A 300 15.47 -4.26 13.64
C PRO A 300 14.08 -4.79 14.03
N ASN A 301 13.29 -4.04 14.83
CA ASN A 301 11.98 -4.51 15.25
C ASN A 301 10.92 -4.25 14.17
N VAL A 302 10.70 -5.24 13.31
CA VAL A 302 9.70 -5.21 12.23
C VAL A 302 8.28 -5.61 12.67
N ILE A 303 8.11 -6.02 13.92
CA ILE A 303 6.82 -6.48 14.46
C ILE A 303 5.93 -5.28 14.78
N PRO A 304 4.66 -5.28 14.35
CA PRO A 304 3.74 -4.20 14.66
C PRO A 304 3.48 -4.10 16.18
N PRO A 305 3.40 -2.89 16.76
CA PRO A 305 3.20 -2.70 18.20
C PRO A 305 1.76 -2.96 18.64
N SER A 306 0.83 -3.17 17.71
CA SER A 306 -0.59 -3.43 18.01
C SER A 306 -1.24 -4.35 16.97
N GLU A 307 -2.32 -5.03 17.38
CA GLU A 307 -3.17 -5.85 16.48
C GLU A 307 -3.85 -5.01 15.38
N GLU A 308 -3.92 -3.69 15.55
CA GLU A 308 -4.53 -2.77 14.59
C GLU A 308 -3.60 -2.47 13.41
N GLU A 309 -2.31 -2.86 13.49
CA GLU A 309 -1.28 -2.64 12.48
C GLU A 309 -0.85 -3.94 11.76
N LEU A 310 -1.70 -4.98 11.74
CA LEU A 310 -1.41 -6.28 11.10
C LEU A 310 -1.53 -6.28 9.56
N HIS A 311 -1.50 -5.11 8.93
CA HIS A 311 -1.70 -4.97 7.49
C HIS A 311 -0.64 -5.75 6.68
N ALA A 312 0.65 -5.61 7.01
CA ALA A 312 1.71 -6.35 6.32
C ALA A 312 1.63 -7.86 6.59
N THR A 313 1.16 -8.29 7.77
CA THR A 313 0.89 -9.71 8.06
C THR A 313 -0.17 -10.27 7.12
N HIS A 314 -1.26 -9.53 6.89
CA HIS A 314 -2.29 -9.92 5.94
C HIS A 314 -1.77 -9.97 4.50
N VAL A 315 -1.01 -8.96 4.07
CA VAL A 315 -0.33 -8.92 2.76
C VAL A 315 0.62 -10.11 2.60
N GLY A 316 1.46 -10.39 3.59
CA GLY A 316 2.38 -11.53 3.60
C GLY A 316 1.65 -12.87 3.49
N GLY A 317 0.48 -13.00 4.13
CA GLY A 317 -0.41 -14.15 3.98
C GLY A 317 -0.86 -14.40 2.55
N ILE A 318 -1.32 -13.33 1.86
CA ILE A 318 -1.72 -13.43 0.45
C ILE A 318 -0.54 -13.88 -0.42
N ILE A 319 0.66 -13.33 -0.18
CA ILE A 319 1.84 -13.62 -0.99
C ILE A 319 2.32 -15.06 -0.75
N ALA A 320 2.55 -15.45 0.50
CA ALA A 320 3.39 -16.61 0.83
C ALA A 320 2.95 -17.42 2.06
N ALA A 321 1.69 -17.32 2.53
CA ALA A 321 1.22 -18.24 3.58
C ALA A 321 1.55 -19.70 3.21
N VAL A 322 2.11 -20.44 4.18
CA VAL A 322 2.73 -21.75 3.91
C VAL A 322 1.68 -22.72 3.40
N ARG A 323 1.81 -23.08 2.12
CA ARG A 323 0.80 -23.90 1.43
C ARG A 323 0.70 -25.30 2.04
N ASN A 324 -0.53 -25.78 2.23
CA ASN A 324 -0.86 -27.14 2.67
C ASN A 324 -0.34 -27.54 4.08
N ASN A 325 -0.11 -26.57 4.97
CA ASN A 325 0.31 -26.85 6.36
C ASN A 325 -0.86 -27.14 7.33
N GLY A 326 -2.11 -27.07 6.85
CA GLY A 326 -3.32 -27.29 7.64
C GLY A 326 -3.77 -26.09 8.48
N LYS A 327 -3.23 -24.90 8.22
CA LYS A 327 -3.57 -23.64 8.88
C LYS A 327 -4.08 -22.64 7.84
N GLY A 328 -4.93 -21.71 8.29
CA GLY A 328 -5.33 -20.55 7.50
C GLY A 328 -5.73 -20.86 6.04
N GLY A 329 -5.24 -20.02 5.13
CA GLY A 329 -5.33 -20.19 3.68
C GLY A 329 -3.95 -20.32 3.06
N ASN A 330 -3.88 -20.75 1.80
CA ASN A 330 -2.63 -20.87 1.07
C ASN A 330 -2.23 -19.51 0.45
N GLY A 331 -0.93 -19.18 0.49
CA GLY A 331 -0.38 -18.07 -0.28
C GLY A 331 -0.41 -18.34 -1.78
N VAL A 332 -0.35 -17.28 -2.59
CA VAL A 332 -0.31 -17.37 -4.06
C VAL A 332 0.98 -18.06 -4.53
N ALA A 333 2.12 -17.68 -3.95
CA ALA A 333 3.43 -18.19 -4.32
C ALA A 333 3.96 -19.22 -3.31
N ASP A 334 4.57 -20.29 -3.81
CA ASP A 334 5.49 -21.13 -3.05
C ASP A 334 6.94 -20.66 -3.27
N HIS A 335 7.87 -21.14 -2.43
CA HIS A 335 9.30 -20.78 -2.50
C HIS A 335 9.56 -19.26 -2.47
N VAL A 336 8.84 -18.52 -1.63
CA VAL A 336 9.08 -17.11 -1.37
C VAL A 336 9.62 -16.93 0.05
N LEU A 337 10.53 -15.97 0.21
CA LEU A 337 10.91 -15.43 1.52
C LEU A 337 10.40 -13.99 1.62
N LEU A 338 9.69 -13.67 2.70
CA LEU A 338 9.16 -12.35 2.98
C LEU A 338 10.19 -11.55 3.77
N MET A 339 10.56 -10.37 3.26
CA MET A 339 11.39 -9.39 3.95
C MET A 339 10.52 -8.22 4.42
N PRO A 340 10.07 -8.21 5.67
CA PRO A 340 9.37 -7.07 6.26
C PRO A 340 10.24 -5.81 6.24
N VAL A 341 9.71 -4.71 5.71
CA VAL A 341 10.33 -3.39 5.83
C VAL A 341 9.28 -2.41 6.34
N ARG A 342 9.40 -1.96 7.59
CA ARG A 342 8.39 -1.12 8.23
C ARG A 342 8.65 0.36 7.93
N THR A 343 7.72 0.98 7.21
CA THR A 343 7.83 2.36 6.69
C THR A 343 6.52 3.16 6.80
N VAL A 344 5.38 2.49 6.99
CA VAL A 344 4.05 3.13 6.92
C VAL A 344 3.40 3.24 8.31
N PRO A 345 3.20 4.45 8.85
CA PRO A 345 2.45 4.65 10.09
C PRO A 345 0.94 4.75 9.80
N ASP A 346 0.11 4.85 10.84
CA ASP A 346 -1.23 5.44 10.73
C ASP A 346 -1.08 6.95 10.45
N GLY A 347 -1.08 7.30 9.18
CA GLY A 347 -0.74 8.63 8.65
C GLY A 347 -0.09 8.48 7.28
N ASP A 348 0.60 9.52 6.81
CA ASP A 348 1.39 9.41 5.58
C ASP A 348 2.86 9.12 5.92
N GLU A 349 3.46 8.19 5.21
CA GLU A 349 4.89 7.90 5.23
C GLU A 349 5.75 9.08 4.75
N TYR A 350 7.03 9.12 5.13
CA TYR A 350 7.96 10.14 4.67
C TYR A 350 8.69 9.67 3.40
N ASP A 351 8.90 10.59 2.43
CA ASP A 351 9.58 10.28 1.17
C ASP A 351 10.99 9.69 1.41
N LYS A 352 11.69 10.19 2.44
CA LYS A 352 13.01 9.68 2.85
C LYS A 352 12.94 8.21 3.26
N ASP A 353 11.99 7.88 4.13
CA ASP A 353 11.84 6.53 4.68
C ASP A 353 11.48 5.52 3.56
N VAL A 354 10.61 5.91 2.62
CA VAL A 354 10.29 5.10 1.42
C VAL A 354 11.49 4.89 0.51
N ALA A 355 12.22 5.97 0.20
CA ALA A 355 13.38 5.89 -0.68
C ALA A 355 14.49 5.01 -0.10
N LEU A 356 14.74 5.09 1.22
CA LEU A 356 15.70 4.25 1.92
C LEU A 356 15.21 2.80 2.04
N ALA A 357 13.91 2.58 2.29
CA ALA A 357 13.33 1.25 2.33
C ALA A 357 13.44 0.49 0.99
N PHE A 358 13.23 1.19 -0.13
CA PHE A 358 13.39 0.58 -1.45
C PHE A 358 14.84 0.20 -1.72
N ARG A 359 15.80 1.08 -1.37
CA ARG A 359 17.23 0.77 -1.50
C ARG A 359 17.64 -0.39 -0.60
N TYR A 360 17.22 -0.37 0.66
CA TYR A 360 17.41 -1.45 1.62
C TYR A 360 16.97 -2.81 1.06
N ALA A 361 15.75 -2.88 0.51
CA ALA A 361 15.21 -4.10 -0.07
C ALA A 361 16.05 -4.59 -1.27
N VAL A 362 16.42 -3.69 -2.18
CA VAL A 362 17.25 -4.01 -3.35
C VAL A 362 18.63 -4.52 -2.91
N ASP A 363 19.28 -3.81 -1.99
CA ASP A 363 20.64 -4.10 -1.53
C ASP A 363 20.70 -5.44 -0.75
N ASN A 364 19.63 -5.78 -0.02
CA ASN A 364 19.45 -7.08 0.64
C ASN A 364 18.91 -8.20 -0.28
N GLY A 365 18.88 -7.96 -1.60
CA GLY A 365 18.65 -9.00 -2.60
C GLY A 365 17.18 -9.32 -2.90
N ALA A 366 16.23 -8.48 -2.47
CA ALA A 366 14.84 -8.59 -2.91
C ALA A 366 14.75 -8.55 -4.44
N LYS A 367 13.84 -9.34 -5.00
CA LYS A 367 13.49 -9.29 -6.44
C LYS A 367 12.13 -8.72 -6.72
N ILE A 368 11.32 -8.59 -5.67
CA ILE A 368 10.03 -7.91 -5.72
C ILE A 368 9.93 -7.03 -4.47
N ILE A 369 9.45 -5.80 -4.65
CA ILE A 369 9.03 -4.91 -3.57
C ILE A 369 7.52 -4.74 -3.72
N ASN A 370 6.77 -5.14 -2.70
CA ASN A 370 5.33 -4.87 -2.61
C ASN A 370 5.10 -3.58 -1.80
N THR A 371 4.29 -2.69 -2.35
CA THR A 371 3.79 -1.49 -1.65
C THR A 371 2.26 -1.45 -1.65
N SER A 372 1.68 -1.26 -0.47
CA SER A 372 0.24 -1.19 -0.27
C SER A 372 -0.16 0.11 0.45
N PHE A 373 0.50 1.20 0.07
CA PHE A 373 0.33 2.53 0.63
C PHE A 373 0.39 3.56 -0.49
N GLY A 374 -0.09 4.77 -0.21
CA GLY A 374 0.14 5.90 -1.09
C GLY A 374 -0.43 7.20 -0.54
N LYS A 375 0.08 8.31 -1.06
CA LYS A 375 -0.27 9.67 -0.63
C LYS A 375 -0.29 10.66 -1.78
N TYR A 376 -0.95 11.79 -1.56
CA TYR A 376 -1.19 12.81 -2.61
C TYR A 376 -0.23 14.01 -2.56
N TYR A 377 0.70 14.00 -1.60
CA TYR A 377 1.70 15.03 -1.41
C TYR A 377 3.04 14.33 -1.20
N SER A 378 4.07 14.78 -1.91
CA SER A 378 5.41 14.22 -1.84
C SER A 378 6.41 15.35 -2.12
N PRO A 379 6.83 16.10 -1.08
CA PRO A 379 7.74 17.23 -1.24
C PRO A 379 9.11 16.82 -1.80
N HIS A 380 9.54 15.57 -1.55
CA HIS A 380 10.83 15.01 -1.97
C HIS A 380 10.67 13.77 -2.87
N LYS A 381 9.63 13.75 -3.71
CA LYS A 381 9.34 12.65 -4.65
C LYS A 381 10.54 12.19 -5.48
N GLU A 382 11.49 13.09 -5.77
CA GLU A 382 12.70 12.78 -6.51
C GLU A 382 13.57 11.72 -5.80
N TRP A 383 13.59 11.66 -4.47
CA TRP A 383 14.32 10.63 -3.73
C TRP A 383 13.70 9.25 -3.94
N VAL A 384 12.36 9.19 -3.94
CA VAL A 384 11.60 7.97 -4.19
C VAL A 384 11.76 7.54 -5.65
N TRP A 385 11.66 8.47 -6.60
CA TRP A 385 11.90 8.19 -8.02
C TRP A 385 13.31 7.68 -8.30
N ASP A 386 14.32 8.21 -7.63
CA ASP A 386 15.69 7.72 -7.77
C ASP A 386 15.88 6.34 -7.13
N ALA A 387 15.12 6.00 -6.09
CA ALA A 387 15.09 4.64 -5.54
C ALA A 387 14.34 3.66 -6.47
N ILE A 388 13.26 4.09 -7.15
CA ILE A 388 12.56 3.30 -8.16
C ILE A 388 13.48 2.98 -9.34
N LYS A 389 14.21 3.98 -9.86
CA LYS A 389 15.22 3.76 -10.92
C LYS A 389 16.32 2.81 -10.45
N TYR A 390 16.75 2.94 -9.19
CA TYR A 390 17.74 2.04 -8.61
C TYR A 390 17.25 0.58 -8.59
N ALA A 391 15.98 0.34 -8.21
CA ALA A 391 15.38 -0.98 -8.30
C ALA A 391 15.35 -1.51 -9.75
N ALA A 392 15.06 -0.64 -10.73
CA ALA A 392 15.08 -1.02 -12.15
C ALA A 392 16.47 -1.43 -12.62
N ASP A 393 17.50 -0.65 -12.25
CA ASP A 393 18.91 -0.93 -12.57
C ASP A 393 19.40 -2.27 -11.96
N HIS A 394 18.71 -2.79 -10.95
CA HIS A 394 19.03 -4.04 -10.24
C HIS A 394 18.06 -5.21 -10.54
N ASP A 395 17.19 -5.04 -11.55
CA ASP A 395 16.22 -6.06 -11.97
C ASP A 395 15.30 -6.49 -10.81
N VAL A 396 14.72 -5.49 -10.12
CA VAL A 396 13.77 -5.67 -9.01
C VAL A 396 12.42 -5.09 -9.42
N LEU A 397 11.37 -5.89 -9.39
CA LEU A 397 10.00 -5.45 -9.71
C LEU A 397 9.39 -4.72 -8.51
N ILE A 398 8.74 -3.59 -8.72
CA ILE A 398 7.90 -2.92 -7.72
C ILE A 398 6.44 -3.17 -8.08
N VAL A 399 5.67 -3.74 -7.16
CA VAL A 399 4.23 -3.99 -7.28
C VAL A 399 3.51 -3.06 -6.31
N ASN A 400 2.78 -2.10 -6.85
CA ASN A 400 2.12 -1.05 -6.10
C ASN A 400 0.59 -1.20 -6.16
N GLY A 401 -0.05 -1.24 -5.00
CA GLY A 401 -1.51 -1.12 -4.91
C GLY A 401 -1.96 0.30 -5.24
N VAL A 402 -2.94 0.42 -6.14
CA VAL A 402 -3.57 1.73 -6.40
C VAL A 402 -4.53 2.10 -5.27
N GLY A 403 -4.83 3.39 -5.13
CA GLY A 403 -5.62 3.94 -4.03
C GLY A 403 -7.04 3.36 -3.90
N ASN A 404 -7.70 3.73 -2.80
CA ASN A 404 -9.03 3.24 -2.42
C ASN A 404 -10.14 4.30 -2.60
N GLU A 405 -9.91 5.28 -3.48
CA GLU A 405 -10.78 6.44 -3.67
C GLU A 405 -11.55 6.45 -5.00
N GLY A 406 -11.46 5.38 -5.80
CA GLY A 406 -12.13 5.26 -7.10
C GLY A 406 -11.64 6.29 -8.12
N LYS A 407 -10.37 6.71 -7.98
CA LYS A 407 -9.77 7.77 -8.80
C LYS A 407 -9.05 7.17 -10.00
N ASN A 408 -9.18 7.83 -11.14
CA ASN A 408 -8.38 7.48 -12.30
C ASN A 408 -6.92 7.92 -12.10
N MET A 409 -6.01 6.95 -11.98
CA MET A 409 -4.58 7.21 -11.76
C MET A 409 -3.83 7.69 -13.01
N ASP A 410 -4.44 7.58 -14.20
CA ASP A 410 -3.91 8.17 -15.43
C ASP A 410 -4.09 9.70 -15.48
N ASN A 411 -4.84 10.29 -14.53
CA ASN A 411 -5.03 11.73 -14.43
C ASN A 411 -3.90 12.38 -13.64
N TYR A 412 -2.80 12.68 -14.32
CA TYR A 412 -1.69 13.43 -13.73
C TYR A 412 -2.12 14.89 -13.48
N GLY A 413 -1.89 15.36 -12.26
CA GLY A 413 -2.37 16.66 -11.79
C GLY A 413 -2.67 16.61 -10.30
N ASP A 414 -3.88 17.06 -9.92
CA ASP A 414 -4.24 17.17 -8.51
C ASP A 414 -4.50 15.82 -7.81
N ASP A 415 -4.75 14.77 -8.58
CA ASP A 415 -5.08 13.42 -8.09
C ASP A 415 -3.90 12.45 -8.16
N MET A 416 -2.70 12.94 -8.51
CA MET A 416 -1.49 12.11 -8.57
C MET A 416 -1.15 11.54 -7.19
N SER A 417 -1.05 10.21 -7.11
CA SER A 417 -0.65 9.47 -5.91
C SER A 417 0.82 9.04 -6.01
N TYR A 418 1.51 8.98 -4.88
CA TYR A 418 2.90 8.54 -4.75
C TYR A 418 2.98 7.29 -3.85
N PRO A 419 3.91 6.35 -4.10
CA PRO A 419 4.91 6.36 -5.17
C PRO A 419 4.31 6.18 -6.58
N ASN A 420 4.98 6.73 -7.58
CA ASN A 420 4.68 6.55 -9.00
C ASN A 420 5.98 6.64 -9.80
N ASP A 421 5.92 6.27 -11.07
CA ASP A 421 7.05 6.22 -11.99
C ASP A 421 6.93 7.21 -13.16
N GLY A 422 6.20 8.31 -12.98
CA GLY A 422 6.03 9.33 -14.02
C GLY A 422 5.53 10.65 -13.47
N ASP A 423 5.70 11.74 -14.23
CA ASP A 423 5.18 13.07 -13.89
C ASP A 423 4.15 13.61 -14.89
N GLN A 424 3.87 12.83 -15.94
CA GLN A 424 2.96 13.16 -17.03
C GLN A 424 2.15 11.95 -17.47
N PRO A 425 0.92 12.16 -18.00
CA PRO A 425 0.08 11.08 -18.51
C PRO A 425 0.78 10.22 -19.55
N GLY A 426 0.87 8.92 -19.27
CA GLY A 426 1.44 7.92 -20.17
C GLY A 426 2.95 8.03 -20.37
N VAL A 427 3.67 8.72 -19.47
CA VAL A 427 5.12 8.83 -19.49
C VAL A 427 5.70 8.20 -18.22
N GLU A 428 6.09 6.95 -18.35
CA GLU A 428 6.81 6.17 -17.32
C GLU A 428 8.32 6.30 -17.55
N PHE A 429 9.11 6.44 -16.47
CA PHE A 429 10.57 6.50 -16.55
C PHE A 429 11.27 5.16 -16.27
N VAL A 430 10.52 4.13 -15.87
CA VAL A 430 10.99 2.73 -15.72
C VAL A 430 9.97 1.75 -16.30
N ASP A 431 10.34 0.47 -16.44
CA ASP A 431 9.48 -0.62 -16.92
C ASP A 431 9.24 -1.72 -15.85
N ASN A 432 9.74 -1.51 -14.63
CA ASN A 432 9.65 -2.43 -13.50
C ASN A 432 8.68 -1.96 -12.40
N PHE A 433 7.77 -1.03 -12.70
CA PHE A 433 6.77 -0.53 -11.74
C PHE A 433 5.36 -0.95 -12.20
N LEU A 434 4.67 -1.74 -11.40
CA LEU A 434 3.36 -2.30 -11.72
C LEU A 434 2.28 -1.78 -10.77
N ASN A 435 1.35 -1.00 -11.30
CA ASN A 435 0.15 -0.59 -10.57
C ASN A 435 -0.95 -1.67 -10.63
N VAL A 436 -1.52 -2.02 -9.48
CA VAL A 436 -2.53 -3.07 -9.34
C VAL A 436 -3.81 -2.52 -8.71
N GLY A 437 -4.92 -2.58 -9.46
CA GLY A 437 -6.28 -2.28 -9.00
C GLY A 437 -6.95 -3.43 -8.26
N ALA A 438 -7.93 -3.11 -7.42
CA ALA A 438 -8.70 -4.11 -6.70
C ALA A 438 -9.88 -4.63 -7.53
N VAL A 439 -10.11 -5.93 -7.44
CA VAL A 439 -11.27 -6.60 -8.03
C VAL A 439 -12.24 -7.08 -6.96
N GLY A 440 -13.52 -6.89 -7.21
CA GLY A 440 -14.60 -7.43 -6.39
C GLY A 440 -14.93 -8.89 -6.74
N PRO A 441 -15.89 -9.49 -6.04
CA PRO A 441 -16.34 -10.85 -6.31
C PRO A 441 -17.26 -10.97 -7.54
N ASP A 442 -17.66 -9.84 -8.13
CA ASP A 442 -18.56 -9.80 -9.29
C ASP A 442 -17.81 -10.05 -10.61
N TYR A 443 -18.53 -10.53 -11.62
CA TYR A 443 -17.97 -10.80 -12.95
C TYR A 443 -18.37 -9.76 -13.98
N GLY A 444 -17.52 -9.55 -14.98
CA GLY A 444 -17.79 -8.65 -16.10
C GLY A 444 -17.42 -7.20 -15.79
N ALA A 445 -18.27 -6.26 -16.19
CA ALA A 445 -17.99 -4.83 -16.04
C ALA A 445 -17.95 -4.38 -14.57
N ASP A 446 -18.64 -5.11 -13.68
CA ASP A 446 -18.72 -4.81 -12.24
C ASP A 446 -17.59 -5.48 -11.43
N MET A 447 -16.64 -6.16 -12.10
CA MET A 447 -15.51 -6.84 -11.45
C MET A 447 -14.52 -5.85 -10.82
N VAL A 448 -14.45 -4.61 -11.29
CA VAL A 448 -13.62 -3.58 -10.66
C VAL A 448 -14.26 -3.20 -9.33
N ALA A 449 -13.50 -3.28 -8.24
CA ALA A 449 -14.01 -2.89 -6.95
C ALA A 449 -14.44 -1.40 -6.99
N PRO A 450 -15.57 -1.01 -6.38
CA PRO A 450 -16.12 0.34 -6.52
C PRO A 450 -15.24 1.43 -5.93
N PHE A 451 -14.27 1.06 -5.10
CA PHE A 451 -13.27 1.94 -4.50
C PHE A 451 -11.94 1.98 -5.27
N SER A 452 -11.75 1.13 -6.30
CA SER A 452 -10.49 1.03 -7.05
C SER A 452 -10.39 1.99 -8.22
#